data_AF-W4RUW7-F1
#
_entry.id   AF-W4RUW7-F1
#
_cell.length_a   1.000
_cell.length_b   1.000
_cell.length_c   1.000
_cell.angle_alpha   90.00
_cell.angle_beta   90.00
_cell.angle_gamma   90.00
#
_symmetry.space_group_name_H-M   'P 1'
#
loop_
_entity.id
_entity.type
_entity.pdbx_description
1 polymer ?
#
loop_
_entity_poly.entity_id
_entity_poly.type
_entity_poly.pdbx_seq_one_letter_code
_entity_poly.pdbx_strand_id
1 'polypeptide(L)'
;MEGLTLLFVELIEKNLTGVTKIIMKKYMLKKDFKGLKKGTQFYLIAESEFIGIKEYVLRTRDLRIRIEINDKEFRKNFILLS
;
A
#
# COMPACT_ATOMS: atom_id res chain seq x y z
N MET A 1 16.42 5.64 -11.65
CA MET A 1 15.70 4.66 -10.79
C MET A 1 14.18 4.73 -10.93
N GLU A 2 13.61 5.62 -11.76
CA GLU A 2 12.15 5.75 -11.95
C GLU A 2 11.56 4.75 -12.95
N GLY A 3 12.37 4.24 -13.88
CA GLY A 3 11.92 3.31 -14.93
C GLY A 3 11.47 1.94 -14.42
N LEU A 4 12.09 1.39 -13.38
CA LEU A 4 11.70 0.08 -12.81
C LEU A 4 10.37 0.15 -12.05
N THR A 5 10.09 1.26 -11.36
CA THR A 5 8.81 1.47 -10.68
C THR A 5 7.68 1.68 -11.68
N LEU A 6 7.92 2.44 -12.76
CA LEU A 6 6.94 2.60 -13.84
C LEU A 6 6.69 1.27 -14.56
N LEU A 7 7.75 0.48 -14.81
CA LEU A 7 7.64 -0.84 -15.43
C LEU A 7 6.87 -1.82 -14.52
N PHE A 8 7.06 -1.75 -13.19
CA PHE A 8 6.31 -2.59 -12.25
C PHE A 8 4.84 -2.18 -12.18
N VAL A 9 4.53 -0.88 -12.17
CA VAL A 9 3.16 -0.37 -12.21
C VAL A 9 2.47 -0.72 -13.53
N GLU A 10 3.14 -0.55 -14.67
CA GLU A 10 2.61 -0.98 -15.97
C GLU A 10 2.49 -2.50 -16.06
N LEU A 11 3.39 -3.28 -15.46
CA LEU A 11 3.29 -4.73 -15.42
C LEU A 11 2.08 -5.17 -14.57
N ILE A 12 1.80 -4.47 -13.46
CA ILE A 12 0.60 -4.67 -12.63
C ILE A 12 -0.67 -4.29 -13.40
N GLU A 13 -0.69 -3.13 -14.08
CA GLU A 13 -1.85 -2.65 -14.84
C GLU A 13 -2.14 -3.48 -16.10
N LYS A 14 -1.10 -3.96 -16.80
CA LYS A 14 -1.23 -4.70 -18.07
C LYS A 14 -1.40 -6.21 -17.87
N ASN A 15 -1.03 -6.80 -16.72
CA ASN A 15 -1.11 -8.27 -16.51
C ASN A 15 -2.19 -8.74 -15.51
N LEU A 16 -2.95 -7.85 -14.87
CA LEU A 16 -3.98 -8.27 -13.90
C LEU A 16 -5.41 -8.03 -14.40
N THR A 17 -5.89 -8.96 -15.22
CA THR A 17 -7.24 -9.51 -15.04
C THR A 17 -7.27 -10.38 -13.77
N GLY A 18 -6.99 -9.75 -12.61
CA GLY A 18 -6.82 -10.39 -11.31
C GLY A 18 -7.12 -9.39 -10.18
N VAL A 19 -8.40 -9.06 -10.03
CA VAL A 19 -9.10 -8.35 -8.93
C VAL A 19 -8.25 -7.39 -8.08
N THR A 20 -7.87 -6.24 -8.64
CA THR A 20 -7.46 -5.09 -7.82
C THR A 20 -8.70 -4.47 -7.18
N LYS A 21 -8.72 -4.33 -5.85
CA LYS A 21 -9.82 -3.67 -5.14
C LYS A 21 -9.42 -2.26 -4.72
N ILE A 22 -10.21 -1.27 -5.14
CA ILE A 22 -10.13 0.11 -4.65
C ILE A 22 -11.01 0.21 -3.41
N ILE A 23 -10.44 0.60 -2.25
CA ILE A 23 -11.11 0.45 -0.94
C ILE A 23 -11.28 1.79 -0.20
N MET A 24 -10.33 2.72 -0.32
CA MET A 24 -10.36 4.03 0.36
C MET A 24 -10.56 3.93 1.88
N LYS A 25 -9.96 2.94 2.53
CA LYS A 25 -9.95 2.80 4.00
C LYS A 25 -8.84 3.63 4.63
N LYS A 26 -9.07 4.14 5.85
CA LYS A 26 -8.07 4.89 6.62
C LYS A 26 -7.31 3.96 7.55
N TYR A 27 -5.99 4.10 7.56
CA TYR A 27 -5.10 3.35 8.46
C TYR A 27 -4.14 4.30 9.17
N MET A 28 -3.57 3.83 10.28
CA MET A 28 -2.58 4.56 11.05
C MET A 28 -1.40 3.67 11.42
N LEU A 29 -0.20 4.25 11.44
CA LEU A 29 0.99 3.57 11.94
C LEU A 29 0.91 3.34 13.47
N LYS A 30 1.05 2.08 13.88
CA LYS A 30 1.15 1.65 15.28
C LYS A 30 2.53 1.96 15.89
N LYS A 31 3.55 2.12 15.04
CA LYS A 31 4.96 2.36 15.38
C LYS A 31 5.69 3.02 14.22
N ASP A 32 6.88 3.56 14.49
CA ASP A 32 7.76 4.10 13.45
C ASP A 32 8.08 3.02 12.39
N PHE A 33 7.99 3.39 11.12
CA PHE A 33 8.15 2.45 10.00
C PHE A 33 8.63 3.18 8.73
N LYS A 34 9.69 2.69 8.09
CA LYS A 34 10.28 3.26 6.86
C LYS A 34 10.50 4.79 6.94
N GLY A 35 10.99 5.29 8.08
CA GLY A 35 11.23 6.72 8.32
C GLY A 35 9.99 7.55 8.66
N LEU A 36 8.80 6.95 8.67
CA LEU A 36 7.53 7.58 9.02
C LEU A 36 7.22 7.34 10.49
N LYS A 37 6.64 8.33 11.17
CA LYS A 37 6.40 8.29 12.61
C LYS A 37 5.12 7.54 12.97
N LYS A 38 5.12 6.91 14.15
CA LYS A 38 3.90 6.41 14.79
C LYS A 38 2.82 7.48 14.75
N GLY A 39 1.59 7.09 14.44
CA GLY A 39 0.46 8.01 14.31
C GLY A 39 0.26 8.61 12.93
N THR A 40 1.22 8.48 11.99
CA THR A 40 0.99 8.91 10.60
C THR A 40 -0.20 8.16 10.00
N GLN A 41 -1.12 8.92 9.39
CA GLN A 41 -2.35 8.42 8.78
C GLN A 41 -2.20 8.21 7.28
N PHE A 42 -2.80 7.13 6.80
CA PHE A 42 -2.78 6.70 5.42
C PHE A 42 -4.17 6.36 4.91
N TYR A 43 -4.36 6.52 3.60
CA TYR A 43 -5.40 5.87 2.84
C TYR A 43 -4.84 4.60 2.21
N LEU A 44 -5.56 3.48 2.35
CA LEU A 44 -5.34 2.28 1.54
C LEU A 44 -6.06 2.47 0.20
N ILE A 45 -5.27 2.61 -0.86
CA ILE A 45 -5.77 2.94 -2.19
C ILE A 45 -6.04 1.66 -2.99
N ALA A 46 -5.15 0.67 -2.89
CA ALA A 46 -5.28 -0.60 -3.59
C ALA A 46 -4.78 -1.76 -2.74
N GLU A 47 -5.45 -2.90 -2.90
CA GLU A 47 -5.02 -4.22 -2.46
C GLU A 47 -4.99 -5.14 -3.70
N SER A 48 -3.92 -5.91 -3.82
CA SER A 48 -3.72 -6.93 -4.85
C SER A 48 -3.42 -8.27 -4.20
N GLU A 49 -3.96 -9.35 -4.77
CA GLU A 49 -3.64 -10.72 -4.39
C GLU A 49 -3.38 -11.55 -5.64
N PHE A 50 -2.18 -12.12 -5.74
CA PHE A 50 -1.79 -12.98 -6.87
C PHE A 50 -1.04 -14.22 -6.34
N ILE A 51 -1.59 -15.41 -6.61
CA ILE A 51 -1.03 -16.71 -6.16
C ILE A 51 -0.67 -16.67 -4.66
N GLY A 52 -1.60 -16.16 -3.84
CA GLY A 52 -1.43 -16.07 -2.38
C GLY A 52 -0.45 -15.00 -1.89
N ILE A 53 0.11 -14.18 -2.78
CA ILE A 53 0.92 -13.02 -2.43
C ILE A 53 0.02 -11.79 -2.37
N LYS A 54 -0.02 -11.14 -1.21
CA LYS A 54 -0.83 -9.94 -0.96
C LYS A 54 0.04 -8.69 -0.83
N GLU A 55 -0.32 -7.66 -1.58
CA GLU A 55 0.35 -6.37 -1.61
C GLU A 55 -0.64 -5.21 -1.42
N TYR A 56 -0.15 -4.16 -0.76
CA TYR A 56 -0.93 -3.01 -0.34
C TYR A 56 -0.27 -1.71 -0.81
N VAL A 57 -1.05 -0.83 -1.43
CA VAL A 57 -0.62 0.52 -1.80
C VAL A 57 -1.27 1.52 -0.86
N LEU A 58 -0.46 2.22 -0.07
CA LEU A 58 -0.91 3.26 0.84
C LEU A 58 -0.39 4.64 0.45
N ARG A 59 -1.19 5.67 0.69
CA ARG A 59 -0.78 7.06 0.60
C ARG A 59 -1.03 7.81 1.89
N THR A 60 -0.15 8.71 2.28
CA THR A 60 -0.40 9.60 3.43
C THR A 60 -1.66 10.43 3.19
N ARG A 61 -2.27 10.93 4.27
CA ARG A 61 -3.49 11.73 4.18
C ARG A 61 -3.33 13.00 3.33
N ASP A 62 -2.14 13.59 3.32
CA ASP A 62 -1.77 14.74 2.47
C ASP A 62 -1.34 14.35 1.04
N LEU A 63 -1.43 13.05 0.71
CA LEU A 63 -1.12 12.44 -0.59
C LEU A 63 0.34 12.58 -1.06
N ARG A 64 1.25 13.10 -0.22
CA ARG A 64 2.65 13.36 -0.60
C ARG A 64 3.51 12.10 -0.64
N ILE A 65 3.22 11.13 0.22
CA ILE A 65 4.04 9.93 0.37
C ILE A 65 3.22 8.71 -0.06
N ARG A 66 3.78 7.91 -0.96
CA ARG A 66 3.24 6.62 -1.40
C ARG A 66 4.17 5.51 -0.92
N ILE A 67 3.61 4.46 -0.34
CA ILE A 67 4.34 3.25 0.03
C ILE A 67 3.64 2.03 -0.53
N GLU A 68 4.45 1.07 -0.97
CA GLU A 68 4.05 -0.28 -1.31
C GLU A 68 4.62 -1.22 -0.24
N ILE A 69 3.77 -2.08 0.28
CA ILE A 69 4.13 -3.01 1.35
C ILE A 69 3.44 -4.35 1.16
N ASN A 70 4.10 -5.41 1.61
CA ASN A 70 3.48 -6.72 1.67
C ASN A 70 2.56 -6.86 2.89
N ASP A 71 1.80 -7.93 2.88
CA ASP A 71 0.85 -8.31 3.92
C ASP A 71 1.44 -8.45 5.33
N LYS A 72 2.67 -8.97 5.45
CA LYS A 72 3.36 -9.08 6.75
C LYS A 72 3.67 -7.71 7.32
N GLU A 73 4.17 -6.79 6.49
CA GLU A 73 4.43 -5.41 6.88
C GLU A 73 3.11 -4.68 7.21
N PHE A 74 2.07 -4.87 6.43
CA PHE A 74 0.79 -4.21 6.64
C PHE A 74 0.18 -4.57 8.00
N ARG A 75 0.01 -5.87 8.29
CA ARG A 75 -0.55 -6.35 9.57
C ARG A 75 0.28 -5.93 10.78
N LYS A 76 1.61 -5.94 10.65
CA LYS A 76 2.55 -5.63 11.74
C LYS A 76 2.58 -4.13 12.08
N ASN A 77 2.33 -3.25 11.12
CA ASN A 77 2.57 -1.81 11.29
C ASN A 77 1.30 -0.95 11.28
N PHE A 78 0.19 -1.41 10.71
CA PHE A 78 -0.99 -0.57 10.49
C PHE A 78 -2.20 -1.02 11.32
N ILE A 79 -3.00 -0.04 11.77
CA ILE A 79 -4.33 -0.24 12.38
C ILE A 79 -5.39 0.46 11.53
N LEU A 80 -6.54 -0.18 11.33
CA LEU A 80 -7.69 0.42 10.66
C LEU A 80 -8.28 1.53 11.56
N LEU A 81 -8.55 2.69 10.97
CA LEU A 81 -9.35 3.76 11.58
C LEU A 81 -10.75 3.64 10.98
N SER A 82 -11.73 3.27 11.82
CA SER A 82 -13.14 3.01 11.52
C SER A 82 -13.75 3.87 10.41
#